data_AF-A0A4R4U4L2-F1
#
_entry.id   AF-A0A4R4U4L2-F1
#
_cell.length_a   1.000
_cell.length_b   1.000
_cell.length_c   1.000
_cell.angle_alpha   90.00
_cell.angle_beta   90.00
_cell.angle_gamma   90.00
#
_symmetry.space_group_name_H-M   'P 1'
#
loop_
_entity.id
_entity.type
_entity.pdbx_description
1 polymer ?
#
loop_
_entity_poly.entity_id
_entity_poly.type
_entity_poly.pdbx_seq_one_letter_code
_entity_poly.pdbx_strand_id
1 'polypeptide(L)'
;MYVEIGCRVLLGTVLLAAAAGKVAGRDAYREFTSSVRDMGYRPAGPLAAAVVVAEFTAVALLAVLPPAGFLASAALLLAFTAAIAANLRRGGGTCRCFGRTAAPLGRHHVWRNAFLIGCAIAGALAPAGPVRPGEAVLVVAGALVTGVLVVMLDELRYLFGASNRS
;
A
#
# COMPACT_ATOMS: atom_id res chain seq x y z
N MET A 1 8.75 -18.05 -9.95
CA MET A 1 9.10 -17.13 -11.05
C MET A 1 7.92 -16.28 -11.54
N TYR A 2 6.88 -16.83 -12.18
CA TYR A 2 5.71 -16.02 -12.56
C TYR A 2 4.97 -15.44 -11.35
N VAL A 3 4.85 -16.22 -10.27
CA VAL A 3 4.32 -15.76 -8.98
C VAL A 3 5.13 -14.60 -8.43
N GLU A 4 6.46 -14.69 -8.47
CA GLU A 4 7.38 -13.62 -8.08
C GLU A 4 7.15 -12.35 -8.90
N ILE A 5 7.15 -12.46 -10.23
CA ILE A 5 6.94 -11.34 -11.15
C ILE A 5 5.59 -10.67 -10.88
N GLY A 6 4.52 -11.47 -10.77
CA GLY A 6 3.18 -10.97 -10.49
C GLY A 6 3.10 -10.27 -9.13
N CYS A 7 3.65 -10.87 -8.08
CA CYS A 7 3.66 -10.28 -6.73
C CYS A 7 4.51 -9.01 -6.68
N ARG A 8 5.66 -8.98 -7.36
CA ARG A 8 6.53 -7.81 -7.46
C ARG A 8 5.83 -6.65 -8.14
N VAL A 9 5.18 -6.90 -9.28
CA VAL A 9 4.45 -5.88 -10.03
C VAL A 9 3.27 -5.38 -9.21
N LEU A 10 2.46 -6.28 -8.64
CA LEU A 10 1.30 -5.93 -7.81
C LEU A 10 1.70 -5.03 -6.63
N LEU A 11 2.71 -5.45 -5.84
CA LEU A 11 3.20 -4.68 -4.69
C LEU A 11 3.80 -3.36 -5.12
N GLY A 12 4.61 -3.37 -6.18
CA GLY A 12 5.22 -2.17 -6.75
C GLY A 12 4.16 -1.15 -7.17
N THR A 13 3.12 -1.58 -7.89
CA THR A 13 2.02 -0.71 -8.33
C THR A 13 1.26 -0.11 -7.15
N VAL A 14 0.91 -0.92 -6.15
CA VAL A 14 0.14 -0.43 -4.98
C VAL A 14 0.98 0.54 -4.14
N LEU A 15 2.24 0.20 -3.84
CA LEU A 15 3.14 1.07 -3.06
C LEU A 15 3.46 2.36 -3.82
N LEU A 16 3.68 2.29 -5.13
CA LEU A 16 3.92 3.46 -5.95
C LEU A 16 2.70 4.37 -6.01
N ALA A 17 1.50 3.81 -6.20
CA ALA A 17 0.27 4.60 -6.15
C ALA A 17 0.07 5.26 -4.77
N ALA A 18 0.37 4.53 -3.68
CA ALA A 18 0.30 5.06 -2.32
C ALA A 18 1.30 6.19 -2.07
N ALA A 19 2.54 6.06 -2.55
CA ALA A 19 3.57 7.09 -2.42
C ALA A 19 3.25 8.31 -3.29
N ALA A 20 2.89 8.09 -4.55
CA ALA A 20 2.51 9.13 -5.50
C ALA A 20 1.32 9.96 -4.97
N GLY A 21 0.30 9.31 -4.39
CA GLY A 21 -0.84 10.01 -3.79
C GLY A 21 -0.45 10.95 -2.63
N LYS A 22 0.61 10.63 -1.88
CA LYS A 22 1.09 11.49 -0.77
C LYS A 22 1.91 12.69 -1.25
N VAL A 23 2.54 12.60 -2.42
CA VAL A 23 3.41 13.65 -2.97
C VAL A 23 2.80 14.39 -4.16
N ALA A 24 1.61 13.99 -4.62
CA ALA A 24 0.88 14.60 -5.74
C ALA A 24 0.56 16.09 -5.55
N GLY A 25 0.61 16.60 -4.31
CA GLY A 25 0.45 18.02 -4.03
C GLY A 25 0.84 18.39 -2.60
N ARG A 26 1.08 19.68 -2.37
CA ARG A 26 1.41 20.20 -1.03
C ARG A 26 0.29 19.96 -0.02
N ASP A 27 -0.97 20.03 -0.46
CA ASP A 27 -2.13 19.84 0.41
C ASP A 27 -2.31 18.37 0.79
N ALA A 28 -2.11 17.44 -0.16
CA ALA A 28 -2.12 16.00 0.12
C ALA A 28 -1.04 15.61 1.14
N TYR A 29 0.17 16.15 1.00
CA TYR A 29 1.26 15.91 1.95
C TYR A 29 0.97 16.49 3.34
N ARG A 30 0.39 17.70 3.40
CA ARG A 30 -0.03 18.34 4.66
C ARG A 30 -1.13 17.54 5.34
N GLU A 31 -2.10 17.03 4.59
CA GLU A 31 -3.18 16.20 5.10
C GLU A 31 -2.68 14.86 5.66
N PHE A 32 -1.73 14.22 4.97
CA PHE A 32 -1.05 13.03 5.47
C PHE A 32 -0.30 13.32 6.77
N THR A 33 0.46 14.42 6.81
CA THR A 33 1.19 14.84 8.01
C THR A 33 0.25 15.16 9.17
N SER A 34 -0.91 15.77 8.90
CA SER A 34 -1.95 15.99 9.92
C SER A 34 -2.47 14.66 10.46
N SER A 35 -2.73 13.68 9.59
CA SER A 35 -3.17 12.35 10.03
C SER A 35 -2.16 11.66 10.94
N VAL A 36 -0.87 11.76 10.61
CA VAL A 36 0.21 11.23 11.45
C VAL A 36 0.19 11.89 12.84
N ARG A 37 -0.05 13.20 12.90
CA ARG A 37 -0.18 13.95 14.14
C ARG A 37 -1.43 13.57 14.93
N ASP A 38 -2.56 13.40 14.27
CA ASP A 38 -3.85 13.05 14.88
C ASP A 38 -3.83 11.63 15.47
N MET A 39 -3.03 10.73 14.88
CA MET A 39 -2.73 9.41 15.45
C MET A 39 -1.81 9.46 16.69
N GLY A 40 -1.32 10.65 17.06
CA GLY A 40 -0.48 10.89 18.22
C GLY A 40 1.01 10.67 17.99
N TYR A 41 1.45 10.46 16.75
CA TYR A 41 2.87 10.29 16.45
C TYR A 41 3.58 11.65 16.36
N ARG A 42 4.69 11.78 17.09
CA ARG A 42 5.54 12.98 17.06
C ARG A 42 7.02 12.56 16.96
N PRO A 43 7.83 13.25 16.13
CA PRO A 43 7.46 14.39 15.28
C PRO A 43 6.76 13.97 13.97
N ALA A 44 5.58 14.53 13.69
CA ALA A 44 4.72 14.08 12.59
C ALA A 44 5.29 14.35 11.20
N GLY A 45 5.96 15.49 11.00
CA GLY A 45 6.55 15.86 9.70
C GLY A 45 7.70 14.94 9.28
N PRO A 46 8.74 14.76 10.11
CA PRO A 46 9.82 13.82 9.83
C PRO A 46 9.34 12.38 9.66
N LEU A 47 8.35 11.94 10.46
CA LEU A 47 7.77 10.61 10.30
C LEU A 47 7.01 10.47 8.98
N ALA A 48 6.23 11.49 8.58
CA ALA A 48 5.55 11.49 7.28
C ALA A 48 6.55 11.42 6.12
N ALA A 49 7.64 12.20 6.17
CA ALA A 49 8.70 12.13 5.18
C ALA A 49 9.37 10.73 5.17
N ALA A 50 9.68 10.18 6.35
CA ALA A 50 10.29 8.85 6.48
C ALA A 50 9.42 7.75 5.86
N VAL A 51 8.09 7.82 6.04
CA VAL A 51 7.15 6.88 5.43
C VAL A 51 7.19 6.97 3.90
N VAL A 52 7.11 8.18 3.34
CA VAL A 52 7.16 8.38 1.88
C VAL A 52 8.48 7.87 1.31
N VAL A 53 9.60 8.18 1.96
CA VAL A 53 10.92 7.68 1.55
C VAL A 53 10.93 6.15 1.60
N ALA A 54 10.45 5.54 2.68
CA ALA A 54 10.42 4.09 2.82
C ALA A 54 9.56 3.42 1.74
N GLU A 55 8.43 4.01 1.35
CA GLU A 55 7.60 3.51 0.25
C GLU A 55 8.35 3.52 -1.09
N PHE A 56 9.01 4.63 -1.44
CA PHE A 56 9.83 4.70 -2.65
C PHE A 56 11.03 3.75 -2.59
N THR A 57 11.68 3.63 -1.43
CA THR A 57 12.78 2.69 -1.22
C THR A 57 12.30 1.25 -1.41
N ALA A 58 11.12 0.87 -0.90
CA ALA A 58 10.57 -0.47 -1.10
C ALA A 58 10.28 -0.76 -2.57
N VAL A 59 9.74 0.20 -3.33
CA VAL A 59 9.54 0.08 -4.78
C VAL A 59 10.87 -0.09 -5.52
N ALA A 60 11.88 0.71 -5.18
CA ALA A 60 13.22 0.61 -5.77
C ALA A 60 13.89 -0.74 -5.43
N LEU A 61 13.76 -1.21 -4.19
CA LEU A 61 14.26 -2.51 -3.75
C LEU A 61 13.54 -3.65 -4.46
N LEU A 62 12.22 -3.57 -4.67
CA LEU A 62 11.51 -4.58 -5.46
C LEU A 62 12.08 -4.69 -6.88
N ALA A 63 12.45 -3.56 -7.49
CA ALA A 63 13.02 -3.53 -8.84
C ALA A 63 14.45 -4.09 -8.91
N VAL A 64 15.31 -3.71 -7.96
CA VAL A 64 16.77 -4.00 -8.01
C VAL A 64 17.15 -5.27 -7.23
N LEU A 65 16.55 -5.49 -6.06
CA LEU A 65 16.84 -6.62 -5.17
C LEU A 65 15.53 -7.20 -4.62
N PRO A 66 14.80 -8.01 -5.43
CA PRO A 66 13.44 -8.44 -5.11
C PRO A 66 13.24 -9.03 -3.71
N PRO A 67 14.13 -9.88 -3.17
CA PRO A 67 13.97 -10.41 -1.80
C PRO A 67 13.94 -9.32 -0.73
N ALA A 68 14.83 -8.32 -0.83
CA ALA A 68 14.85 -7.17 0.08
C ALA A 68 13.61 -6.29 -0.11
N GLY A 69 13.16 -6.14 -1.36
CA GLY A 69 11.93 -5.41 -1.69
C GLY A 69 10.68 -6.06 -1.09
N PHE A 70 10.55 -7.38 -1.17
CA PHE A 70 9.44 -8.12 -0.55
C PHE A 70 9.46 -7.98 0.97
N LEU A 71 10.63 -8.10 1.60
CA LEU A 71 10.77 -7.91 3.05
C LEU A 71 10.40 -6.49 3.48
N ALA A 72 10.92 -5.47 2.78
CA ALA A 72 10.60 -4.07 3.06
C ALA A 72 9.11 -3.78 2.86
N SER A 73 8.51 -4.32 1.80
CA SER A 73 7.07 -4.18 1.53
C SER A 73 6.23 -4.82 2.63
N ALA A 74 6.58 -6.05 3.04
CA ALA A 74 5.89 -6.74 4.13
C ALA A 74 6.00 -5.96 5.45
N ALA A 75 7.20 -5.46 5.79
CA ALA A 75 7.43 -4.66 6.98
C ALA A 75 6.60 -3.36 6.99
N LEU A 76 6.56 -2.65 5.86
CA LEU A 76 5.73 -1.45 5.69
C LEU A 76 4.23 -1.76 5.83
N LEU A 77 3.76 -2.81 5.15
CA LEU A 77 2.36 -3.23 5.22
C LEU A 77 1.97 -3.66 6.64
N LEU A 78 2.85 -4.33 7.36
CA LEU A 78 2.65 -4.67 8.77
C LEU A 78 2.59 -3.42 9.65
N ALA A 79 3.52 -2.47 9.47
CA ALA A 79 3.52 -1.21 10.21
C ALA A 79 2.23 -0.40 9.97
N PHE A 80 1.78 -0.30 8.72
CA PHE A 80 0.51 0.33 8.38
C PHE A 80 -0.68 -0.42 8.99
N THR A 81 -0.67 -1.75 8.95
CA THR A 81 -1.74 -2.57 9.56
C THR A 81 -1.79 -2.36 11.08
N ALA A 82 -0.64 -2.31 11.75
CA ALA A 82 -0.54 -2.06 13.17
C ALA A 82 -1.03 -0.64 13.53
N ALA A 83 -0.63 0.38 12.77
CA ALA A 83 -1.11 1.74 12.95
C ALA A 83 -2.64 1.85 12.78
N ILE A 84 -3.20 1.22 11.74
CA ILE A 84 -4.65 1.15 11.51
C ILE A 84 -5.35 0.44 12.68
N ALA A 85 -4.85 -0.72 13.10
CA ALA A 85 -5.44 -1.50 14.20
C ALA A 85 -5.38 -0.74 15.53
N ALA A 86 -4.27 -0.05 15.82
CA ALA A 86 -4.13 0.79 16.99
C ALA A 86 -5.14 1.96 16.97
N ASN A 87 -5.33 2.60 15.81
CA ASN A 87 -6.29 3.68 15.67
C ASN A 87 -7.75 3.19 15.79
N LEU A 88 -8.07 2.01 15.24
CA LEU A 88 -9.37 1.37 15.42
C LEU A 88 -9.67 1.07 16.89
N ARG A 89 -8.68 0.55 17.63
CA ARG A 89 -8.79 0.28 19.07
C ARG A 89 -9.00 1.53 19.92
N ARG A 90 -8.57 2.70 19.44
CA ARG A 90 -8.73 4.01 20.11
C ARG A 90 -10.09 4.69 19.83
N GLY A 91 -11.04 4.00 19.20
CA GLY A 91 -12.40 4.51 19.00
C GLY A 91 -12.72 4.93 17.56
N GLY A 92 -11.92 4.52 16.56
CA GLY A 92 -12.32 4.65 15.15
C GLY A 92 -12.16 6.04 14.54
N GLY A 93 -11.02 6.70 14.81
CA GLY A 93 -10.69 7.98 14.16
C GLY A 93 -10.54 7.84 12.64
N THR A 94 -10.88 8.90 11.91
CA THR A 94 -10.69 9.02 10.46
C THR A 94 -9.19 9.03 10.14
N CYS A 95 -8.69 8.10 9.32
CA CYS A 95 -7.31 8.15 8.80
C CYS A 95 -7.37 8.62 7.35
N ARG A 96 -6.70 9.74 7.09
CA ARG A 96 -6.53 10.28 5.73
C ARG A 96 -5.19 9.82 5.16
N CYS A 97 -4.76 8.59 5.50
CA CYS A 97 -3.41 8.09 5.23
C CYS A 97 -3.11 7.88 3.73
N PHE A 98 -4.10 8.11 2.86
CA PHE A 98 -4.00 8.11 1.40
C PHE A 98 -4.22 9.50 0.77
N GLY A 99 -4.11 10.60 1.53
CA GLY A 99 -4.19 11.96 0.99
C GLY A 99 -5.58 12.34 0.45
N ARG A 100 -6.63 11.63 0.89
CA ARG A 100 -8.02 11.88 0.51
C ARG A 100 -8.93 11.88 1.73
N THR A 101 -10.02 12.64 1.59
CA THR A 101 -11.03 12.99 2.58
C THR A 101 -11.39 11.84 3.52
N ALA A 102 -11.41 12.17 4.81
CA ALA A 102 -11.69 11.35 5.99
C ALA A 102 -12.60 10.12 5.76
N ALA A 103 -12.03 9.03 5.23
CA ALA A 103 -12.71 7.75 5.12
C ALA A 103 -12.70 7.04 6.48
N PRO A 104 -13.82 6.46 6.93
CA PRO A 104 -13.81 5.60 8.11
C PRO A 104 -12.95 4.37 7.83
N LEU A 105 -11.87 4.21 8.60
CA LEU A 105 -11.05 3.01 8.55
C LEU A 105 -11.94 1.79 8.83
N GLY A 106 -12.06 0.91 7.85
CA GLY A 106 -12.82 -0.32 7.99
C GLY A 106 -11.92 -1.54 8.10
N ARG A 107 -12.50 -2.67 8.52
CA ARG A 107 -11.85 -4.00 8.51
C ARG A 107 -11.30 -4.38 7.13
N HIS A 108 -11.78 -3.74 6.06
CA HIS A 108 -11.34 -3.98 4.69
C HIS A 108 -9.86 -3.60 4.44
N HIS A 109 -9.34 -2.54 5.06
CA HIS A 109 -7.92 -2.19 4.91
C HIS A 109 -7.01 -3.26 5.52
N VAL A 110 -7.47 -3.92 6.59
CA VAL A 110 -6.76 -5.04 7.22
C VAL A 110 -6.73 -6.24 6.27
N TRP A 111 -7.84 -6.59 5.64
CA TRP A 111 -7.89 -7.67 4.65
C TRP A 111 -7.03 -7.39 3.41
N ARG A 112 -7.07 -6.17 2.89
CA ARG A 112 -6.22 -5.73 1.77
C ARG A 112 -4.74 -5.86 2.13
N ASN A 113 -4.32 -5.34 3.27
CA ASN A 113 -2.93 -5.44 3.69
C ASN A 113 -2.52 -6.88 3.99
N ALA A 114 -3.39 -7.69 4.59
CA ALA A 114 -3.13 -9.12 4.82
C ALA A 114 -2.93 -9.88 3.50
N PHE A 115 -3.78 -9.61 2.49
CA PHE A 115 -3.61 -10.15 1.15
C PHE A 115 -2.26 -9.75 0.54
N LEU A 116 -1.91 -8.46 0.59
CA LEU A 116 -0.63 -7.97 0.05
C LEU A 116 0.58 -8.54 0.81
N ILE A 117 0.49 -8.75 2.13
CA ILE A 117 1.52 -9.46 2.91
C ILE A 117 1.64 -10.91 2.43
N GLY A 118 0.52 -11.59 2.18
CA GLY A 118 0.51 -12.92 1.58
C GLY A 118 1.21 -12.95 0.22
N CYS A 119 0.95 -11.97 -0.64
CA CYS A 119 1.67 -11.82 -1.91
C CYS A 119 3.16 -11.55 -1.72
N ALA A 120 3.56 -10.77 -0.71
CA ALA A 120 4.98 -10.53 -0.41
C ALA A 120 5.70 -11.83 0.01
N ILE A 121 5.07 -12.63 0.86
CA ILE A 121 5.60 -13.93 1.29
C ILE A 121 5.66 -14.90 0.10
N ALA A 122 4.58 -15.00 -0.68
CA ALA A 122 4.53 -15.87 -1.86
C ALA A 122 5.57 -15.48 -2.92
N GLY A 123 5.78 -14.18 -3.13
CA GLY A 123 6.81 -13.66 -4.03
C GLY A 123 8.23 -13.97 -3.53
N ALA A 124 8.48 -13.80 -2.23
CA ALA A 124 9.78 -14.07 -1.63
C ALA A 124 10.16 -15.56 -1.63
N LEU A 125 9.18 -16.46 -1.49
CA LEU A 125 9.38 -17.91 -1.49
C LEU A 125 9.25 -18.54 -2.88
N ALA A 126 8.96 -17.76 -3.91
CA ALA A 126 8.73 -18.28 -5.24
C ALA A 126 10.04 -18.88 -5.81
N PRO A 127 10.00 -20.11 -6.36
CA PRO A 127 11.19 -20.74 -6.92
C PRO A 127 11.65 -20.04 -8.19
N ALA A 128 12.97 -19.96 -8.36
CA ALA A 128 13.59 -19.51 -9.61
C ALA A 128 13.38 -20.56 -10.72
N GLY A 129 13.31 -20.11 -11.97
CA GLY A 129 13.11 -20.99 -13.13
C GLY A 129 13.43 -20.26 -14.43
N PRO A 130 13.08 -20.81 -15.60
CA PRO A 130 13.14 -20.09 -16.86
C PRO A 130 11.87 -19.24 -17.11
N VAL A 131 12.02 -18.00 -17.59
CA VAL A 131 10.91 -17.13 -18.01
C VAL A 131 10.68 -17.27 -19.51
N ARG A 132 9.43 -17.50 -19.93
CA ARG A 132 9.02 -17.28 -21.31
C ARG A 132 8.44 -15.86 -21.49
N PRO A 133 8.93 -15.06 -22.44
CA PRO A 133 8.52 -13.65 -22.57
C PRO A 133 7.00 -13.46 -22.72
N GLY A 134 6.31 -14.31 -23.49
CA GLY A 134 4.86 -14.22 -23.70
C GLY A 134 4.05 -14.44 -22.42
N GLU A 135 4.43 -15.45 -21.63
CA GLU A 135 3.79 -15.76 -20.34
C GLU A 135 4.07 -14.64 -19.32
N ALA A 136 5.28 -14.05 -19.35
CA ALA A 136 5.63 -12.92 -18.49
C ALA A 136 4.79 -11.68 -18.76
N VAL A 137 4.53 -11.34 -20.03
CA VAL A 137 3.69 -10.19 -20.40
C VAL A 137 2.27 -10.35 -19.83
N LEU A 138 1.68 -11.53 -19.97
CA LEU A 138 0.34 -11.81 -19.44
C LEU A 138 0.29 -11.67 -17.92
N VAL A 139 1.32 -12.19 -17.22
CA VAL A 139 1.44 -12.09 -15.76
C VAL A 139 1.60 -10.64 -15.32
N VAL A 140 2.44 -9.86 -16.00
CA VAL A 140 2.61 -8.43 -15.71
C VAL A 140 1.32 -7.68 -15.93
N ALA A 141 0.65 -7.88 -17.06
CA ALA A 141 -0.63 -7.23 -17.37
C ALA A 141 -1.71 -7.57 -16.32
N GLY A 142 -1.84 -8.86 -15.97
CA GLY A 142 -2.77 -9.32 -14.93
C GLY A 142 -2.47 -8.72 -13.56
N ALA A 143 -1.18 -8.64 -13.18
CA ALA A 143 -0.75 -8.05 -11.92
C ALA A 143 -0.99 -6.54 -11.88
N LEU A 144 -0.76 -5.82 -12.99
CA LEU A 144 -1.07 -4.39 -13.12
C LEU A 144 -2.57 -4.13 -12.98
N VAL A 145 -3.40 -4.87 -13.72
CA VAL A 145 -4.87 -4.77 -13.62
C VAL A 145 -5.32 -5.05 -12.20
N THR A 146 -4.82 -6.12 -11.57
CA THR A 146 -5.14 -6.45 -10.18
C THR A 146 -4.71 -5.33 -9.22
N GLY A 147 -3.52 -4.75 -9.41
CA GLY A 147 -3.02 -3.66 -8.58
C GLY A 147 -3.87 -2.40 -8.71
N VAL A 148 -4.24 -2.02 -9.93
CA VAL A 148 -5.16 -0.90 -10.18
C VAL A 148 -6.51 -1.18 -9.54
N LEU A 149 -7.07 -2.39 -9.71
CA LEU A 149 -8.34 -2.77 -9.08
C LEU A 149 -8.25 -2.70 -7.56
N VAL A 150 -7.15 -3.15 -6.94
CA VAL A 150 -6.95 -3.04 -5.49
C VAL A 150 -6.96 -1.58 -5.03
N VAL A 151 -6.28 -0.70 -5.76
CA VAL A 151 -6.27 0.74 -5.46
C VAL A 151 -7.66 1.36 -5.66
N MET A 152 -8.32 1.06 -6.77
CA MET A 152 -9.64 1.60 -7.11
C MET A 152 -10.77 1.04 -6.23
N LEU A 153 -10.66 -0.19 -5.72
CA LEU A 153 -11.65 -0.78 -4.82
C LEU A 153 -11.77 0.01 -3.52
N ASP A 154 -10.66 0.60 -3.05
CA ASP A 154 -10.70 1.52 -1.92
C ASP A 154 -11.43 2.82 -2.29
N GLU A 155 -11.21 3.35 -3.50
CA GLU A 155 -11.90 4.55 -3.98
C GLU A 155 -13.40 4.34 -4.20
N LEU A 156 -13.79 3.23 -4.83
CA LEU A 156 -15.18 2.90 -5.10
C LEU A 156 -15.95 2.69 -3.78
N ARG A 157 -15.36 1.99 -2.81
CA ARG A 157 -16.01 1.80 -1.49
C ARG A 157 -16.11 3.10 -0.71
N TYR A 158 -15.16 4.01 -0.86
CA TYR A 158 -15.29 5.35 -0.31
C TYR A 158 -16.48 6.09 -0.92
N LEU A 159 -16.62 6.05 -2.25
CA LEU A 159 -17.69 6.74 -2.98
C LEU A 159 -19.08 6.17 -2.62
N PHE A 160 -19.23 4.85 -2.64
CA PHE A 160 -20.51 4.20 -2.31
C PHE A 160 -20.81 4.20 -0.80
N GLY A 161 -19.79 4.17 0.05
CA GLY A 161 -19.97 4.28 1.51
C GLY A 161 -20.38 5.68 1.96
N ALA A 162 -19.94 6.73 1.27
CA ALA A 162 -20.41 8.09 1.47
C ALA A 162 -21.87 8.28 1.03
N SER A 163 -22.30 7.60 -0.04
CA SER A 163 -23.69 7.61 -0.53
C SER A 163 -24.69 6.97 0.43
N ASN A 164 -24.26 6.09 1.33
CA ASN A 164 -25.15 5.34 2.22
C ASN A 164 -25.39 6.04 3.58
N ARG A 165 -24.95 7.29 3.75
CA ARG A 165 -25.16 8.12 4.95
C ARG A 165 -26.02 9.36 4.68
N SER A 166 -26.70 9.43 3.53
CA SER A 166 -27.69 10.47 3.22
C SER A 166 -29.07 10.09 3.72
#